data_AF-A0A0N4YAL5-F1
#
_entry.id   AF-A0A0N4YAL5-F1
#
_cell.length_a   1.000
_cell.length_b   1.000
_cell.length_c   1.000
_cell.angle_alpha   90.00
_cell.angle_beta   90.00
_cell.angle_gamma   90.00
#
_symmetry.space_group_name_H-M   'P 1'
#
loop_
_entity.id
_entity.type
_entity.pdbx_description
1 polymer ?
#
loop_
_entity_poly.entity_id
_entity_poly.type
_entity_poly.pdbx_seq_one_letter_code
_entity_poly.pdbx_strand_id
1 'polypeptide(L)'
;MTSTKLQKLFEELQQVENETHPRYLETLRQIDEMNDEQKEREEIAHELALERIEYEYNKRKKEIQDELARKERELVQTMLADLDEMEKRIEWEYTNMEVSRTCTNNVVDTAKKTLRGRGGILIEPPTYFNATPKPATPNITPDTRYLLTDSQIAEDVRAFSGDQSSPHKNQRLFEVILVKQKLTYDGKVYKQGEEVHVENMEYGKFPAKMDAITDTVVSFKSTLPWDTRQIHASYSDLTEGRVQISKKRNN
;
A
#
# COMPACT_ATOMS: atom_id res chain seq x y z
N MET A 1 -51.43 72.10 21.53
CA MET A 1 -51.43 70.82 22.26
C MET A 1 -50.56 69.86 21.47
N THR A 2 -49.32 69.65 21.89
CA THR A 2 -48.46 68.63 21.27
C THR A 2 -49.11 67.28 21.47
N SER A 3 -49.28 66.54 20.39
CA SER A 3 -49.93 65.23 20.40
C SER A 3 -49.20 64.33 21.39
N THR A 4 -49.91 63.73 22.35
CA THR A 4 -49.38 62.77 23.34
C THR A 4 -48.58 61.64 22.71
N LYS A 5 -48.83 61.35 21.44
CA LYS A 5 -48.08 60.36 20.65
C LYS A 5 -46.66 60.83 20.29
N LEU A 6 -46.47 62.13 20.03
CA LEU A 6 -45.16 62.71 19.74
C LEU A 6 -44.25 62.68 20.97
N GLN A 7 -44.81 62.93 22.16
CA GLN A 7 -44.05 62.92 23.40
C GLN A 7 -43.56 61.50 23.77
N LYS A 8 -44.39 60.47 23.55
CA LYS A 8 -44.00 59.07 23.71
C LYS A 8 -42.87 58.64 22.77
N LEU A 9 -42.89 59.12 21.52
CA LEU A 9 -41.84 58.82 20.55
C LEU A 9 -40.50 59.48 20.92
N PHE A 10 -40.52 60.71 21.45
CA PHE A 10 -39.30 61.35 21.96
C PHE A 10 -38.73 60.61 23.18
N GLU A 11 -39.60 60.10 24.05
CA GLU A 11 -39.20 59.33 25.23
C GLU A 11 -38.62 57.95 24.84
N GLU A 12 -39.20 57.29 23.83
CA GLU A 12 -38.67 56.06 23.24
C GLU A 12 -37.31 56.31 22.54
N LEU A 13 -37.17 57.42 21.81
CA LEU A 13 -35.90 57.81 21.19
C LEU A 13 -34.80 58.05 22.23
N GLN A 14 -35.14 58.71 23.34
CA GLN A 14 -34.22 58.94 24.45
C GLN A 14 -33.82 57.63 25.14
N GLN A 15 -34.75 56.67 25.26
CA GLN A 15 -34.43 55.34 25.78
C GLN A 15 -33.48 54.57 24.85
N VAL A 16 -33.60 54.76 23.53
CA VAL A 16 -32.68 54.17 22.55
C VAL A 16 -31.31 54.85 22.61
N GLU A 17 -31.23 56.17 22.68
CA GLU A 17 -29.95 56.91 22.84
C GLU A 17 -29.22 56.53 24.12
N ASN A 18 -29.96 56.23 25.20
CA ASN A 18 -29.39 55.79 26.47
C ASN A 18 -29.19 54.26 26.57
N GLU A 19 -29.42 53.50 25.49
CA GLU A 19 -29.34 52.02 25.46
C GLU A 19 -30.23 51.30 26.49
N THR A 20 -31.25 51.98 27.02
CA THR A 20 -32.17 51.45 28.05
C THR A 20 -33.47 50.92 27.46
N HIS A 21 -33.59 50.91 26.13
CA HIS A 21 -34.81 50.51 25.46
C HIS A 21 -35.14 49.03 25.77
N PRO A 22 -36.35 48.71 26.26
CA PRO A 22 -36.67 47.39 26.79
C PRO A 22 -36.56 46.26 25.76
N ARG A 23 -36.86 46.52 24.48
CA ARG A 23 -36.68 45.52 23.42
C ARG A 23 -35.20 45.22 23.15
N TYR A 24 -34.34 46.23 23.27
CA TYR A 24 -32.90 46.05 23.08
C TYR A 24 -32.32 45.19 24.21
N LEU A 25 -32.66 45.49 25.47
CA LEU A 25 -32.24 44.71 26.62
C LEU A 25 -32.73 43.26 26.57
N GLU A 26 -33.98 43.05 26.13
CA GLU A 26 -34.51 41.69 25.97
C GLU A 26 -33.80 40.93 24.84
N THR A 27 -33.45 41.58 23.73
CA THR A 27 -32.65 40.96 22.67
C THR A 27 -31.23 40.66 23.14
N LEU A 28 -30.59 41.54 23.91
CA LEU A 28 -29.28 41.26 24.51
C LEU A 28 -29.33 40.04 25.44
N ARG A 29 -30.34 39.99 26.32
CA ARG A 29 -30.56 38.85 27.22
C ARG A 29 -30.73 37.53 26.46
N GLN A 30 -31.47 37.55 25.36
CA GLN A 30 -31.64 36.39 24.48
C GLN A 30 -30.33 36.00 23.78
N ILE A 31 -29.53 36.97 23.34
CA ILE A 31 -28.22 36.71 22.73
C ILE A 31 -27.26 36.10 23.74
N ASP A 32 -27.24 36.59 24.99
CA ASP A 32 -26.41 36.06 26.06
C ASP A 32 -26.81 34.62 26.41
N GLU A 33 -28.12 34.35 26.56
CA GLU A 33 -28.64 32.99 26.80
C GLU A 33 -28.26 32.04 25.66
N MET A 34 -28.41 32.48 24.41
CA MET A 34 -27.95 31.70 23.26
C MET A 34 -26.43 31.48 23.27
N ASN A 35 -25.63 32.46 23.68
CA ASN A 35 -24.18 32.33 23.74
C ASN A 35 -23.76 31.30 24.78
N ASP A 36 -24.38 31.32 25.95
CA ASP A 36 -24.11 30.39 27.04
C ASP A 36 -24.52 28.96 26.66
N GLU A 37 -25.70 28.79 26.03
CA GLU A 37 -26.10 27.48 25.47
C GLU A 37 -25.12 26.96 24.42
N GLN A 38 -24.58 27.84 23.56
CA GLN A 38 -23.62 27.43 22.54
C GLN A 38 -22.28 27.02 23.17
N LYS A 39 -21.82 27.73 24.20
CA LYS A 39 -20.60 27.34 24.93
C LYS A 39 -20.76 25.97 25.58
N GLU A 40 -21.90 25.72 26.24
CA GLU A 40 -22.17 24.41 26.87
C GLU A 40 -22.19 23.29 25.83
N ARG A 41 -22.85 23.50 24.69
CA ARG A 41 -22.86 22.53 23.58
C ARG A 41 -21.47 22.24 23.05
N GLU A 42 -20.64 23.26 22.89
CA GLU A 42 -19.27 23.12 22.41
C GLU A 42 -18.41 22.35 23.41
N GLU A 43 -18.56 22.63 24.70
CA GLU A 43 -17.83 21.92 25.77
C GLU A 43 -18.19 20.42 25.79
N ILE A 44 -19.48 20.08 25.71
CA ILE A 44 -19.95 18.70 25.64
C ILE A 44 -19.43 18.03 24.36
N ALA A 45 -19.46 18.72 23.22
CA ALA A 45 -18.96 18.17 21.96
C ALA A 45 -17.46 17.89 22.01
N HIS A 46 -16.69 18.78 22.64
CA HIS A 46 -15.26 18.63 22.85
C HIS A 46 -14.94 17.45 23.78
N GLU A 47 -15.63 17.31 24.90
CA GLU A 47 -15.45 16.19 25.83
C GLU A 47 -15.75 14.85 25.14
N LEU A 48 -16.87 14.75 24.42
CA LEU A 48 -17.24 13.55 23.66
C LEU A 48 -16.21 13.22 22.57
N ALA A 49 -15.64 14.24 21.91
CA ALA A 49 -14.58 14.04 20.93
C ALA A 49 -13.31 13.47 21.57
N LEU A 50 -12.92 13.97 22.74
CA LEU A 50 -11.77 13.44 23.49
C LEU A 50 -11.99 11.99 23.92
N GLU A 51 -13.15 11.67 24.49
CA GLU A 51 -13.49 10.30 24.89
C GLU A 51 -13.44 9.34 23.70
N ARG A 52 -13.95 9.77 22.54
CA ARG A 52 -13.92 8.97 21.32
C ARG A 52 -12.49 8.74 20.82
N ILE A 53 -11.65 9.76 20.85
CA ILE A 53 -10.24 9.64 20.48
C ILE A 53 -9.52 8.66 21.40
N GLU A 54 -9.73 8.79 22.72
CA GLU A 54 -9.11 7.90 23.70
C GLU A 54 -9.59 6.45 23.54
N TYR A 55 -10.88 6.25 23.32
CA TYR A 55 -11.45 4.93 23.05
C TYR A 55 -10.82 4.27 21.82
N GLU A 56 -10.76 4.98 20.69
CA GLU A 56 -10.18 4.47 19.45
C GLU A 56 -8.67 4.20 19.61
N TYR A 57 -7.95 5.08 20.32
CA TYR A 57 -6.53 4.87 20.63
C TYR A 57 -6.31 3.58 21.44
N ASN A 58 -7.06 3.40 22.53
CA ASN A 58 -6.93 2.24 23.39
C ASN A 58 -7.33 0.95 22.66
N LYS A 59 -8.41 0.99 21.88
CA LYS A 59 -8.84 -0.11 21.02
C LYS A 59 -7.75 -0.50 20.03
N ARG A 60 -7.20 0.46 19.29
CA ARG A 60 -6.18 0.19 18.27
C ARG A 60 -4.86 -0.29 18.88
N LYS A 61 -4.48 0.26 20.04
CA LYS A 61 -3.33 -0.23 20.82
C LYS A 61 -3.50 -1.69 21.20
N LYS A 62 -4.69 -2.08 21.68
CA LYS A 62 -5.00 -3.46 22.02
C LYS A 62 -4.97 -4.38 20.79
N GLU A 63 -5.59 -3.97 19.69
CA GLU A 63 -5.59 -4.74 18.43
C GLU A 63 -4.16 -5.02 17.93
N ILE A 64 -3.27 -4.01 17.99
CA ILE A 64 -1.86 -4.17 17.60
C ILE A 64 -1.13 -5.14 18.54
N GLN A 65 -1.37 -5.05 19.85
CA GLN A 65 -0.77 -5.97 20.83
C GLN A 65 -1.24 -7.42 20.60
N ASP A 66 -2.54 -7.62 20.36
CA ASP A 66 -3.12 -8.93 20.09
C ASP A 66 -2.60 -9.50 18.75
N GLU A 67 -2.44 -8.65 17.73
CA GLU A 67 -1.87 -9.04 16.44
C GLU A 67 -0.40 -9.45 16.56
N LEU A 68 0.40 -8.69 17.32
CA LEU A 68 1.80 -9.02 17.58
C LEU A 68 1.91 -10.39 18.27
N ALA A 69 1.15 -10.57 19.35
CA ALA A 69 1.16 -11.84 20.09
C ALA A 69 0.69 -13.02 19.23
N ARG A 70 -0.26 -12.79 18.31
CA ARG A 70 -0.68 -13.80 17.34
C ARG A 70 0.45 -14.15 16.37
N LYS A 71 1.11 -13.14 15.78
CA LYS A 71 2.22 -13.34 14.83
C LYS A 71 3.42 -14.03 15.47
N GLU A 72 3.73 -13.73 16.72
CA GLU A 72 4.78 -14.43 17.48
C GLU A 72 4.44 -15.93 17.63
N ARG A 73 3.20 -16.26 17.99
CA ARG A 73 2.75 -17.66 18.08
C ARG A 73 2.79 -18.37 16.74
N GLU A 74 2.31 -17.72 15.68
CA GLU A 74 2.35 -18.26 14.32
C GLU A 74 3.79 -18.53 13.87
N LEU A 75 4.71 -17.60 14.10
CA LEU A 75 6.13 -17.77 13.76
C LEU A 75 6.76 -18.95 14.51
N VAL A 76 6.54 -19.06 15.82
CA VAL A 76 7.04 -20.19 16.61
C VAL A 76 6.48 -21.50 16.08
N GLN A 77 5.18 -21.56 15.76
CA GLN A 77 4.55 -22.74 15.21
C GLN A 77 5.12 -23.13 13.84
N THR A 78 5.36 -22.17 12.95
CA THR A 78 6.02 -22.41 11.66
C THR A 78 7.43 -22.95 11.85
N MET A 79 8.23 -22.35 12.73
CA MET A 79 9.58 -22.83 13.00
C MET A 79 9.61 -24.24 13.56
N LEU A 80 8.67 -24.59 14.45
CA LEU A 80 8.54 -25.96 14.95
C LEU A 80 8.16 -26.94 13.84
N ALA A 81 7.21 -26.57 12.97
CA ALA A 81 6.82 -27.40 11.84
C ALA A 81 8.00 -27.63 10.86
N ASP A 82 8.81 -26.61 10.61
CA ASP A 82 10.01 -26.72 9.76
C ASP A 82 11.03 -27.69 10.38
N LEU A 83 11.22 -27.66 11.70
CA LEU A 83 12.11 -28.59 12.40
C LEU A 83 11.60 -30.04 12.32
N ASP A 84 10.29 -30.26 12.53
CA ASP A 84 9.67 -31.59 12.40
C ASP A 84 9.79 -32.13 10.95
N GLU A 85 9.67 -31.26 9.94
CA GLU A 85 9.85 -31.64 8.54
C GLU A 85 11.32 -31.94 8.20
N MET A 86 12.26 -31.18 8.75
CA MET A 86 13.69 -31.47 8.63
C MET A 86 14.05 -32.82 9.26
N GLU A 87 13.50 -33.13 10.45
CA GLU A 87 13.71 -34.42 11.11
C GLU A 87 13.19 -35.57 10.24
N LYS A 88 11.94 -35.50 9.77
CA LYS A 88 11.36 -36.50 8.85
C LYS A 88 12.18 -36.66 7.58
N ARG A 89 12.70 -35.56 7.03
CA ARG A 89 13.56 -35.58 5.84
C ARG A 89 14.86 -36.33 6.13
N ILE A 90 15.50 -36.07 7.26
CA ILE A 90 16.73 -36.77 7.68
C ILE A 90 16.46 -38.26 7.89
N GLU A 91 15.36 -38.62 8.55
CA GLU A 91 14.95 -40.01 8.76
C GLU A 91 14.68 -40.73 7.42
N TRP A 92 14.01 -40.05 6.49
CA TRP A 92 13.78 -40.54 5.15
C TRP A 92 15.09 -40.75 4.38
N GLU A 93 15.98 -39.76 4.38
CA GLU A 93 17.31 -39.85 3.75
C GLU A 93 18.13 -40.99 4.37
N TYR A 94 18.11 -41.15 5.70
CA TYR A 94 18.82 -42.22 6.41
C TYR A 94 18.28 -43.61 6.04
N THR A 95 16.96 -43.79 6.03
CA THR A 95 16.31 -45.05 5.63
C THR A 95 16.62 -45.40 4.18
N ASN A 96 16.63 -44.41 3.29
CA ASN A 96 16.94 -44.61 1.87
C ASN A 96 18.43 -44.83 1.60
N MET A 97 19.32 -44.39 2.49
CA MET A 97 20.78 -44.55 2.37
C MET A 97 21.23 -46.01 2.59
N GLU A 98 20.42 -46.86 3.23
CA GLU A 98 20.75 -48.27 3.44
C GLU A 98 20.69 -49.14 2.16
N VAL A 99 20.19 -48.63 1.04
CA VAL A 99 20.18 -49.34 -0.26
C VAL A 99 21.56 -49.34 -0.94
N SER A 100 22.54 -48.56 -0.45
CA SER A 100 23.93 -48.60 -0.98
C SER A 100 24.79 -49.72 -0.38
N ARG A 101 24.25 -50.54 0.54
CA ARG A 101 24.94 -51.74 1.06
C ARG A 101 24.82 -52.97 0.16
N THR A 102 24.18 -52.88 -1.00
CA THR A 102 24.31 -53.88 -2.08
C THR A 102 25.58 -53.62 -2.90
N CYS A 103 26.72 -53.61 -2.21
CA CYS A 103 28.01 -53.84 -2.85
C CYS A 103 28.14 -55.33 -3.21
N THR A 104 27.40 -55.80 -4.21
CA THR A 104 27.79 -56.94 -5.05
C THR A 104 27.05 -56.84 -6.38
N ASN A 105 27.82 -56.88 -7.47
CA ASN A 105 27.37 -56.97 -8.87
C ASN A 105 27.14 -55.65 -9.61
N ASN A 106 28.17 -54.80 -9.66
CA ASN A 106 28.37 -53.99 -10.86
C ASN A 106 29.52 -54.61 -11.66
N VAL A 107 29.13 -55.37 -12.68
CA VAL A 107 29.98 -55.82 -13.78
C VAL A 107 30.71 -54.60 -14.33
N VAL A 108 32.04 -54.63 -14.24
CA VAL A 108 32.88 -53.58 -14.81
C VAL A 108 32.77 -53.69 -16.32
N ASP A 109 32.04 -52.75 -16.92
CA ASP A 109 31.92 -52.62 -18.37
C ASP A 109 33.31 -52.26 -18.94
N THR A 110 34.01 -53.27 -19.45
CA THR A 110 35.43 -53.22 -19.83
C THR A 110 35.63 -52.58 -21.21
N ALA A 111 34.85 -51.53 -21.51
CA ALA A 111 34.81 -50.89 -22.82
C ALA A 111 35.20 -49.40 -22.82
N LYS A 112 35.93 -48.90 -21.80
CA LYS A 112 36.52 -47.56 -21.85
C LYS A 112 38.00 -47.58 -21.49
N LYS A 113 38.79 -48.06 -22.45
CA LYS A 113 40.23 -47.76 -22.55
C LYS A 113 40.39 -46.27 -22.84
N THR A 114 40.90 -45.50 -21.86
CA THR A 114 42.09 -44.63 -21.97
C THR A 114 42.26 -43.79 -20.70
N LEU A 115 42.96 -44.34 -19.71
CA LEU A 115 43.72 -43.57 -18.73
C LEU A 115 45.05 -43.14 -19.37
N ARG A 116 45.06 -42.04 -20.12
CA ARG A 116 46.29 -41.28 -20.42
C ARG A 116 45.98 -39.79 -20.38
N GLY A 117 46.59 -39.14 -19.39
CA GLY A 117 46.40 -37.75 -18.98
C GLY A 117 46.34 -36.74 -20.12
N ARG A 118 45.16 -36.16 -20.30
CA ARG A 118 44.99 -34.82 -20.86
C ARG A 118 43.91 -34.08 -20.08
N GLY A 119 44.34 -33.09 -19.30
CA GLY A 119 43.56 -31.87 -19.05
C GLY A 119 42.49 -31.87 -17.97
N GLY A 120 42.47 -32.84 -17.04
CA GLY A 120 41.65 -32.73 -15.83
C GLY A 120 42.44 -32.07 -14.71
N ILE A 121 42.05 -30.86 -14.31
CA ILE A 121 42.54 -30.21 -13.10
C ILE A 121 42.36 -31.20 -11.94
N LEU A 122 43.45 -31.50 -11.23
CA LEU A 122 43.43 -32.22 -9.96
C LEU A 122 42.58 -31.37 -9.00
N ILE A 123 41.33 -31.78 -8.75
CA ILE A 123 40.49 -31.10 -7.76
C ILE A 123 41.05 -31.49 -6.39
N GLU A 124 41.88 -30.61 -5.83
CA GLU A 124 42.33 -30.71 -4.44
C GLU A 124 41.11 -30.69 -3.49
N PRO A 125 41.16 -31.42 -2.37
CA PRO A 125 40.16 -31.29 -1.31
C PRO A 125 40.11 -29.85 -0.83
N PRO A 126 38.92 -29.29 -0.51
CA PRO A 126 38.79 -27.89 -0.16
C PRO A 126 39.62 -27.59 1.11
N THR A 127 40.73 -26.88 0.93
CA THR A 127 41.48 -26.23 2.01
C THR A 127 41.04 -24.78 2.12
N TYR A 128 41.26 -24.17 3.28
CA TYR A 128 40.86 -22.79 3.60
C TYR A 128 41.39 -21.73 2.59
N PHE A 129 42.37 -22.10 1.77
CA PHE A 129 43.01 -21.24 0.75
C PHE A 129 42.45 -21.37 -0.67
N ASN A 130 41.72 -22.45 -0.99
CA ASN A 130 41.21 -22.74 -2.35
C ASN A 130 39.66 -22.76 -2.44
N ALA A 131 38.96 -22.20 -1.46
CA ALA A 131 37.52 -22.02 -1.55
C ALA A 131 37.21 -21.10 -2.75
N THR A 132 36.49 -21.64 -3.73
CA THR A 132 35.86 -20.86 -4.81
C THR A 132 35.25 -19.58 -4.20
N PRO A 133 35.44 -18.41 -4.82
CA PRO A 133 34.79 -17.19 -4.34
C PRO A 133 33.31 -17.50 -4.18
N LYS A 134 32.79 -17.27 -2.96
CA LYS A 134 31.37 -17.44 -2.65
C LYS A 134 30.56 -16.86 -3.81
N PRO A 135 29.56 -17.56 -4.37
CA PRO A 135 28.67 -16.92 -5.34
C PRO A 135 28.22 -15.61 -4.69
N ALA A 136 28.42 -14.51 -5.41
CA ALA A 136 28.12 -13.17 -4.92
C ALA A 136 26.75 -13.24 -4.25
N THR A 137 26.72 -13.01 -2.94
CA THR A 137 25.48 -12.77 -2.22
C THR A 137 24.71 -11.77 -3.07
N PRO A 138 23.44 -12.03 -3.45
CA PRO A 138 22.68 -11.05 -4.21
C PRO A 138 22.80 -9.74 -3.44
N ASN A 139 23.38 -8.74 -4.07
CA ASN A 139 23.53 -7.41 -3.48
C ASN A 139 22.13 -7.02 -3.00
N ILE A 140 21.94 -7.00 -1.68
CA ILE A 140 20.82 -6.32 -1.03
C ILE A 140 21.16 -4.83 -1.13
N THR A 141 21.35 -4.34 -2.35
CA THR A 141 21.13 -2.94 -2.64
C THR A 141 19.60 -2.82 -2.65
N PRO A 142 18.99 -2.06 -1.72
CA PRO A 142 17.57 -1.80 -1.78
C PRO A 142 17.25 -1.25 -3.18
N ASP A 143 16.22 -1.82 -3.81
CA ASP A 143 15.79 -1.42 -5.14
C ASP A 143 15.50 0.09 -5.13
N THR A 144 16.40 0.87 -5.72
CA THR A 144 16.33 2.33 -5.68
C THR A 144 15.15 2.87 -6.49
N ARG A 145 14.41 2.01 -7.21
CA ARG A 145 13.16 2.35 -7.89
C ARG A 145 12.07 2.85 -6.95
N TYR A 146 12.13 2.49 -5.66
CA TYR A 146 11.17 2.92 -4.64
C TYR A 146 11.72 3.98 -3.67
N LEU A 147 12.97 4.41 -3.84
CA LEU A 147 13.51 5.50 -3.05
C LEU A 147 13.01 6.82 -3.63
N LEU A 148 12.41 7.64 -2.77
CA LEU A 148 12.04 9.00 -3.13
C LEU A 148 13.31 9.80 -3.44
N THR A 149 13.29 10.54 -4.53
CA THR A 149 14.37 11.49 -4.85
C THR A 149 14.37 12.64 -3.83
N ASP A 150 15.52 13.28 -3.62
CA ASP A 150 15.65 14.42 -2.70
C ASP A 150 14.64 15.54 -3.02
N SER A 151 14.24 15.69 -4.28
CA SER A 151 13.19 16.62 -4.70
C SER A 151 11.80 16.26 -4.16
N GLN A 152 11.45 14.97 -4.15
CA GLN A 152 10.17 14.46 -3.63
C GLN A 152 10.14 14.55 -2.11
N ILE A 153 11.23 14.15 -1.44
CA ILE A 153 11.35 14.27 0.03
C ILE A 153 11.21 15.74 0.45
N ALA A 154 11.88 16.65 -0.26
CA ALA A 154 11.80 18.08 0.05
C ALA A 154 10.40 18.66 -0.22
N GLU A 155 9.66 18.13 -1.20
CA GLU A 155 8.28 18.54 -1.47
C GLU A 155 7.32 18.07 -0.37
N ASP A 156 7.44 16.83 0.06
CA ASP A 156 6.66 16.28 1.17
C ASP A 156 6.94 17.03 2.49
N VAL A 157 8.21 17.33 2.79
CA VAL A 157 8.59 18.12 3.97
C VAL A 157 8.02 19.54 3.91
N ARG A 158 7.98 20.16 2.72
CA ARG A 158 7.33 21.47 2.52
C ARG A 158 5.82 21.39 2.71
N ALA A 159 5.18 20.33 2.21
CA ALA A 159 3.75 20.09 2.37
C ALA A 159 3.35 19.90 3.86
N PHE A 160 4.19 19.25 4.66
CA PHE A 160 4.00 19.14 6.11
C PHE A 160 4.23 20.46 6.86
N SER A 161 5.07 21.35 6.31
CA SER A 161 5.42 22.63 6.95
C SER A 161 4.37 23.73 6.72
N GLY A 162 3.27 23.41 6.04
CA GLY A 162 2.09 24.27 5.93
C GLY A 162 2.24 25.50 5.01
N ASP A 163 3.38 25.64 4.32
CA ASP A 163 3.61 26.74 3.40
C ASP A 163 3.38 26.24 1.96
N GLN A 164 2.28 26.70 1.38
CA GLN A 164 1.73 26.34 0.06
C GLN A 164 0.99 24.99 0.00
N SER A 165 -0.34 25.09 -0.12
CA SER A 165 -1.17 24.03 -0.68
C SER A 165 -0.55 23.57 -2.00
N SER A 166 -0.04 22.34 -2.04
CA SER A 166 0.60 21.80 -3.23
C SER A 166 -0.40 21.80 -4.39
N PRO A 167 0.04 22.14 -5.63
CA PRO A 167 -0.73 21.89 -6.84
C PRO A 167 -0.61 20.41 -7.23
N HIS A 168 -0.60 19.51 -6.26
CA HIS A 168 -0.86 18.11 -6.51
C HIS A 168 -2.32 18.04 -6.93
N LYS A 169 -2.50 18.04 -8.26
CA LYS A 169 -3.74 17.70 -8.95
C LYS A 169 -4.50 16.71 -8.07
N ASN A 170 -5.74 17.02 -7.70
CA ASN A 170 -6.69 16.05 -7.16
C ASN A 170 -6.66 14.82 -8.07
N GLN A 171 -5.80 13.85 -7.74
CA GLN A 171 -5.53 12.71 -8.58
C GLN A 171 -6.75 11.84 -8.35
N ARG A 172 -7.69 11.91 -9.29
CA ARG A 172 -8.90 11.10 -9.25
C ARG A 172 -8.45 9.66 -9.03
N LEU A 173 -8.75 9.12 -7.86
CA LEU A 173 -8.55 7.70 -7.59
C LEU A 173 -9.49 6.95 -8.52
N PHE A 174 -8.94 6.08 -9.36
CA PHE A 174 -9.75 5.24 -10.23
C PHE A 174 -10.37 4.12 -9.41
N GLU A 175 -11.65 3.83 -9.65
CA GLU A 175 -12.30 2.67 -9.05
C GLU A 175 -11.80 1.41 -9.75
N VAL A 176 -11.12 0.54 -9.01
CA VAL A 176 -10.53 -0.70 -9.53
C VAL A 176 -11.05 -1.88 -8.74
N ILE A 177 -11.50 -2.93 -9.43
CA ILE A 177 -11.92 -4.20 -8.81
C ILE A 177 -11.22 -5.33 -9.55
N LEU A 178 -10.34 -6.03 -8.85
CA LEU A 178 -9.65 -7.22 -9.35
C LEU A 178 -10.38 -8.47 -8.89
N VAL A 179 -10.88 -9.25 -9.83
CA VAL A 179 -11.45 -10.59 -9.60
C VAL A 179 -10.69 -11.57 -10.49
N LYS A 180 -10.51 -12.82 -10.05
CA LYS A 180 -9.83 -13.86 -10.83
C LYS A 180 -10.36 -13.89 -12.28
N GLN A 181 -9.49 -13.58 -13.25
CA GLN A 181 -9.77 -13.44 -14.69
C GLN A 181 -10.69 -12.28 -15.15
N LYS A 182 -10.97 -11.29 -14.29
CA LYS A 182 -11.80 -10.13 -14.63
C LYS A 182 -11.32 -8.86 -13.90
N LEU A 183 -10.97 -7.83 -14.68
CA LEU A 183 -10.63 -6.50 -14.16
C LEU A 183 -11.79 -5.54 -14.40
N THR A 184 -12.25 -4.84 -13.36
CA THR A 184 -13.13 -3.68 -13.52
C THR A 184 -12.31 -2.43 -13.24
N TYR A 185 -12.20 -1.52 -14.21
CA TYR A 185 -11.46 -0.27 -14.10
C TYR A 185 -12.35 0.87 -14.56
N ASP A 186 -12.65 1.82 -13.66
CA ASP A 186 -13.50 2.99 -13.91
C ASP A 186 -14.86 2.60 -14.55
N GLY A 187 -15.53 1.61 -13.95
CA GLY A 187 -16.81 1.05 -14.40
C GLY A 187 -16.74 0.16 -15.65
N LYS A 188 -15.58 0.02 -16.30
CA LYS A 188 -15.40 -0.83 -17.49
C LYS A 188 -14.81 -2.19 -17.12
N VAL A 189 -15.45 -3.24 -17.61
CA VAL A 189 -15.00 -4.61 -17.42
C VAL A 189 -14.08 -5.03 -18.56
N TYR A 190 -12.95 -5.62 -18.19
CA TYR A 190 -11.95 -6.17 -19.09
C TYR A 190 -11.70 -7.65 -18.77
N LYS A 191 -11.50 -8.45 -19.82
CA LYS A 191 -11.18 -9.88 -19.72
C LYS A 191 -9.74 -10.16 -20.15
N GLN A 192 -9.21 -11.29 -19.70
CA GLN A 192 -7.92 -11.79 -20.18
C GLN A 192 -7.96 -11.98 -21.71
N GLY A 193 -6.90 -11.56 -22.39
CA GLY A 193 -6.77 -11.58 -23.84
C GLY A 193 -7.35 -10.37 -24.58
N GLU A 194 -8.03 -9.44 -23.90
CA GLU A 194 -8.60 -8.25 -24.53
C GLU A 194 -7.52 -7.21 -24.89
N GLU A 195 -7.66 -6.57 -26.04
CA GLU A 195 -6.77 -5.49 -26.48
C GLU A 195 -7.18 -4.14 -25.86
N VAL A 196 -6.21 -3.50 -25.21
CA VAL A 196 -6.36 -2.24 -24.49
C VAL A 196 -5.24 -1.28 -24.86
N HIS A 197 -5.41 0.00 -24.59
CA HIS A 197 -4.31 0.97 -24.60
C HIS A 197 -3.88 1.20 -23.16
N VAL A 198 -2.61 0.94 -22.90
CA VAL A 198 -1.98 1.16 -21.59
C VAL A 198 -1.17 2.44 -21.67
N GLU A 199 -1.38 3.32 -20.72
CA GLU A 199 -0.62 4.55 -20.54
C GLU A 199 0.15 4.45 -19.22
N ASN A 200 1.47 4.47 -19.31
CA ASN A 200 2.38 4.49 -18.17
C ASN A 200 3.24 5.75 -18.27
N MET A 201 3.53 6.38 -17.12
CA MET A 201 4.44 7.52 -17.04
C MET A 201 5.83 7.24 -17.65
N GLU A 202 6.33 6.00 -17.54
CA GLU A 202 7.66 5.64 -18.05
C GLU A 202 7.69 5.38 -19.56
N TYR A 203 6.65 4.72 -20.10
CA TYR A 203 6.65 4.19 -21.47
C TYR A 203 5.71 4.92 -22.44
N GLY A 204 4.91 5.86 -21.93
CA GLY A 204 3.86 6.54 -22.67
C GLY A 204 2.66 5.63 -22.96
N LYS A 205 1.84 6.06 -23.92
CA LYS A 205 0.62 5.34 -24.35
C LYS A 205 0.93 4.39 -25.51
N PHE A 206 0.62 3.11 -25.34
CA PHE A 206 0.78 2.10 -26.39
C PHE A 206 -0.32 1.02 -26.35
N PRO A 207 -0.61 0.36 -27.48
CA PRO A 207 -1.58 -0.73 -27.51
C PRO A 207 -0.96 -2.01 -26.92
N ALA A 208 -1.66 -2.63 -25.99
CA ALA A 208 -1.26 -3.84 -25.31
C ALA A 208 -2.44 -4.80 -25.17
N LYS A 209 -2.16 -6.10 -25.08
CA LYS A 209 -3.13 -7.13 -24.74
C LYS A 209 -3.00 -7.48 -23.27
N MET A 210 -4.13 -7.78 -22.64
CA MET A 210 -4.17 -8.27 -21.27
C MET A 210 -3.69 -9.72 -21.22
N ASP A 211 -2.49 -9.95 -20.71
CA ASP A 211 -1.83 -11.26 -20.78
C ASP A 211 -2.28 -12.18 -19.63
N ALA A 212 -2.22 -11.68 -18.40
CA ALA A 212 -2.63 -12.40 -17.20
C ALA A 212 -3.29 -11.46 -16.19
N ILE A 213 -4.40 -11.92 -15.57
CA ILE A 213 -5.12 -11.19 -14.51
C ILE A 213 -5.12 -12.08 -13.26
N THR A 214 -4.31 -11.68 -12.28
CA THR A 214 -4.23 -12.31 -10.96
C THR A 214 -4.98 -11.43 -9.95
N ASP A 215 -5.19 -11.92 -8.73
CA ASP A 215 -5.83 -11.16 -7.64
C ASP A 215 -5.03 -9.92 -7.19
N THR A 216 -3.72 -9.98 -7.37
CA THR A 216 -2.77 -8.95 -6.91
C THR A 216 -2.23 -8.06 -8.05
N VAL A 217 -2.05 -8.63 -9.24
CA VAL A 217 -1.35 -7.98 -10.36
C VAL A 217 -2.02 -8.30 -11.70
N VAL A 218 -2.05 -7.31 -12.59
CA VAL A 218 -2.44 -7.45 -14.00
C VAL A 218 -1.24 -7.24 -14.89
N SER A 219 -1.05 -8.14 -15.86
CA SER A 219 0.06 -8.09 -16.82
C SER A 219 -0.44 -7.71 -18.20
N PHE A 220 0.24 -6.74 -18.82
CA PHE A 220 -0.03 -6.26 -20.17
C PHE A 220 1.17 -6.52 -21.06
N LYS A 221 0.93 -6.98 -22.28
CA LYS A 221 1.98 -7.22 -23.28
C LYS A 221 1.70 -6.39 -24.53
N SER A 222 2.68 -5.66 -25.03
CA SER A 222 2.49 -4.85 -26.25
C SER A 222 1.99 -5.69 -27.42
N THR A 223 1.08 -5.13 -28.22
CA THR A 223 0.56 -5.77 -29.45
C THR A 223 1.31 -5.34 -30.71
N LEU A 224 2.27 -4.43 -30.59
CA LEU A 224 3.10 -4.01 -31.73
C LEU A 224 4.15 -5.08 -32.04
N PRO A 225 4.35 -5.44 -33.33
CA PRO A 225 5.20 -6.57 -33.71
C PRO A 225 6.70 -6.35 -33.43
N TRP A 226 7.15 -5.11 -33.25
CA TRP A 226 8.52 -4.73 -32.90
C TRP A 226 8.66 -4.29 -31.43
N ASP A 227 7.63 -4.47 -30.60
CA ASP A 227 7.63 -4.03 -29.22
C ASP A 227 7.55 -5.23 -28.26
N THR A 228 8.59 -5.41 -27.46
CA THR A 228 8.68 -6.48 -26.47
C THR A 228 8.28 -6.03 -25.06
N ARG A 229 7.77 -4.80 -24.90
CA ARG A 229 7.38 -4.26 -23.59
C ARG A 229 6.29 -5.11 -22.94
N GLN A 230 6.50 -5.37 -21.65
CA GLN A 230 5.53 -5.96 -20.75
C GLN A 230 5.43 -5.07 -19.52
N ILE A 231 4.21 -4.78 -19.08
CA ILE A 231 3.94 -3.97 -17.90
C ILE A 231 3.15 -4.81 -16.93
N HIS A 232 3.59 -4.80 -15.67
CA HIS A 232 2.85 -5.36 -14.56
C HIS A 232 2.29 -4.20 -13.74
N ALA A 233 0.98 -4.17 -13.54
CA ALA A 233 0.31 -3.16 -12.74
C ALA A 233 -0.35 -3.84 -11.54
N SER A 234 0.02 -3.40 -10.33
CA SER A 234 -0.67 -3.77 -9.10
C SER A 234 -1.99 -3.00 -8.97
N TYR A 235 -2.81 -3.39 -7.99
CA TYR A 235 -4.00 -2.63 -7.61
C TYR A 235 -3.70 -1.14 -7.38
N SER A 236 -2.66 -0.84 -6.60
CA SER A 236 -2.23 0.52 -6.28
C SER A 236 -1.83 1.33 -7.52
N ASP A 237 -1.12 0.69 -8.46
CA ASP A 237 -0.67 1.36 -9.69
C ASP A 237 -1.86 1.79 -10.57
N LEU A 238 -2.92 1.00 -10.56
CA LEU A 238 -4.16 1.29 -11.30
C LEU A 238 -5.00 2.35 -10.58
N THR A 239 -5.15 2.27 -9.26
CA THR A 239 -5.97 3.22 -8.48
C THR A 239 -5.35 4.61 -8.44
N GLU A 240 -4.03 4.72 -8.32
CA GLU A 240 -3.30 6.00 -8.29
C GLU A 240 -3.11 6.60 -9.69
N GLY A 241 -3.46 5.85 -10.74
CA GLY A 241 -3.34 6.29 -12.12
C GLY A 241 -1.89 6.32 -12.64
N ARG A 242 -0.96 5.60 -11.99
CA ARG A 242 0.40 5.36 -12.51
C ARG A 242 0.35 4.53 -13.80
N VAL A 243 -0.61 3.61 -13.85
CA VAL A 243 -0.96 2.86 -15.06
C VAL A 243 -2.43 3.09 -15.37
N GLN A 244 -2.72 3.67 -16.53
CA GLN A 244 -4.09 3.92 -16.99
C GLN A 244 -4.44 3.00 -18.15
N ILE A 245 -5.68 2.52 -18.18
CA ILE A 245 -6.16 1.59 -19.18
C ILE A 245 -7.36 2.19 -19.90
N SER A 246 -7.32 2.18 -21.23
CA SER A 246 -8.44 2.59 -22.07
C SER A 246 -8.77 1.53 -23.11
N LYS A 247 -10.06 1.28 -23.34
CA LYS A 247 -10.51 0.33 -24.37
C LYS A 247 -10.07 0.81 -25.75
N LYS A 248 -9.50 -0.09 -26.55
CA LYS A 248 -9.25 0.18 -27.97
C LYS A 248 -10.60 0.43 -28.66
N ARG A 249 -10.85 1.67 -29.07
CA ARG A 249 -11.99 1.97 -29.95
C ARG A 249 -11.69 1.30 -31.29
N ASN A 250 -12.51 0.33 -31.68
CA ASN A 250 -12.58 -0.07 -33.09
C ASN A 250 -13.15 1.12 -33.85
N ASN A 251 -12.35 1.69 -34.74
CA ASN A 251 -12.83 2.58 -35.80
C ASN A 251 -13.01 1.75 -37.06
#